data_AF-A0AAD1F8B3-F1
#
_entry.id   AF-A0AAD1F8B3-F1
#
_cell.length_a   1.000
_cell.length_b   1.000
_cell.length_c   1.000
_cell.angle_alpha   90.00
_cell.angle_beta   90.00
_cell.angle_gamma   90.00
#
_symmetry.space_group_name_H-M   'P 1'
#
loop_
_entity.id
_entity.type
_entity.pdbx_description
1 polymer ?
#
loop_
_entity_poly.entity_id
_entity_poly.type
_entity_poly.pdbx_seq_one_letter_code
_entity_poly.pdbx_strand_id
1 'polypeptide(L)'
;MIKSLIAHFDVRPIEQKLLTVLEFIFGFSLVGLFLAVLNQSGDMLTEGSVQVSDNVSIVCESLIYLSIIGLVAIWGSCLRRLKYEDRRVNVLHFPKLAIVAGIVYVVLGKFSLFYYGTEEFPVVLDWIVTIAKTMFLLYTVYLFSWVHSHAGRQLKRYTNRATVAILAAIFFAFVAVLFAFIELPAGVMGASWALSLIAFCCCFVMLSRMLKFKGSEQS
;
A
#
# COMPACT_ATOMS: atom_id res chain seq x y z
N MET A 1 31.75 -6.21 -12.81
CA MET A 1 30.39 -6.16 -13.40
C MET A 1 29.68 -4.94 -12.83
N ILE A 2 29.62 -3.84 -13.58
CA ILE A 2 28.98 -2.60 -13.13
C ILE A 2 27.47 -2.89 -13.08
N LYS A 3 26.91 -3.02 -11.87
CA LYS A 3 25.45 -3.00 -11.71
C LYS A 3 24.99 -1.65 -12.25
N SER A 4 24.33 -1.62 -13.39
CA SER A 4 23.66 -0.40 -13.85
C SER A 4 22.63 -0.02 -12.77
N LEU A 5 22.90 1.12 -12.12
CA LEU A 5 22.15 1.66 -11.00
C LEU A 5 21.11 2.65 -11.54
N ILE A 6 19.91 2.59 -11.00
CA ILE A 6 18.85 3.56 -11.29
C ILE A 6 19.25 4.88 -10.61
N ALA A 7 19.47 5.93 -11.40
CA ALA A 7 19.79 7.26 -10.88
C ALA A 7 18.52 8.10 -10.64
N HIS A 8 17.53 7.98 -11.52
CA HIS A 8 16.24 8.66 -11.45
C HIS A 8 15.17 7.87 -12.22
N PHE A 9 13.90 8.20 -11.98
CA PHE A 9 12.77 7.67 -12.75
C PHE A 9 12.29 8.73 -13.74
N ASP A 10 12.14 8.33 -15.01
CA ASP A 10 11.51 9.17 -16.03
C ASP A 10 9.97 9.10 -15.90
N VAL A 11 9.43 9.97 -15.04
CA VAL A 11 7.99 10.12 -14.78
C VAL A 11 7.43 11.22 -15.68
N ARG A 12 6.40 10.89 -16.47
CA ARG A 12 5.73 11.86 -17.34
C ARG A 12 4.91 12.86 -16.53
N PRO A 13 4.65 14.08 -17.04
CA PRO A 13 3.83 15.07 -16.36
C PRO A 13 2.42 14.56 -15.98
N ILE A 14 1.83 13.71 -16.83
CA ILE A 14 0.51 13.08 -16.58
C ILE A 14 0.60 12.10 -15.40
N GLU A 15 1.65 11.29 -15.34
CA GLU A 15 1.88 10.33 -14.25
C GLU A 15 2.20 11.05 -12.94
N GLN A 16 2.89 12.19 -13.01
CA GLN A 16 3.15 13.03 -11.84
C GLN A 16 1.86 13.66 -11.29
N LYS A 17 0.95 14.12 -12.16
CA LYS A 17 -0.39 14.58 -11.75
C LYS A 17 -1.19 13.45 -11.11
N LEU A 18 -1.20 12.27 -11.74
CA LEU A 18 -1.85 11.08 -11.19
C LEU A 18 -1.29 10.73 -9.81
N LEU A 19 0.04 10.71 -9.66
CA LEU A 19 0.70 10.41 -8.40
C LEU A 19 0.29 11.37 -7.27
N THR A 20 0.13 12.66 -7.57
CA THR A 20 -0.39 13.64 -6.60
C THR A 20 -1.85 13.34 -6.24
N VAL A 21 -2.70 12.99 -7.20
CA VAL A 21 -4.10 12.58 -6.91
C VAL A 21 -4.12 11.32 -6.03
N LEU A 22 -3.25 10.35 -6.31
CA LEU A 22 -3.12 9.15 -5.49
C LEU A 22 -2.65 9.45 -4.07
N GLU A 23 -1.72 10.39 -3.86
CA GLU A 23 -1.34 10.85 -2.51
C GLU A 23 -2.53 11.42 -1.74
N PHE A 24 -3.37 12.25 -2.38
CA PHE A 24 -4.55 12.81 -1.75
C PHE A 24 -5.58 11.74 -1.40
N ILE A 25 -5.91 10.85 -2.35
CA ILE A 25 -6.85 9.74 -2.13
C ILE A 25 -6.34 8.84 -1.01
N PHE A 26 -5.06 8.48 -1.05
CA PHE A 26 -4.43 7.64 -0.03
C PHE A 26 -4.52 8.30 1.35
N GLY A 27 -4.10 9.56 1.48
CA GLY A 27 -4.14 10.29 2.75
C GLY A 27 -5.56 10.42 3.32
N PHE A 28 -6.53 10.80 2.49
CA PHE A 28 -7.94 10.94 2.89
C PHE A 28 -8.53 9.60 3.34
N SER A 29 -8.28 8.54 2.58
CA SER A 29 -8.77 7.19 2.89
C SER A 29 -8.16 6.66 4.19
N LEU A 30 -6.92 7.04 4.49
CA LEU A 30 -6.23 6.63 5.71
C LEU A 30 -6.80 7.34 6.96
N VAL A 31 -7.19 8.60 6.82
CA VAL A 31 -7.96 9.32 7.85
C VAL A 31 -9.33 8.69 8.04
N GLY A 32 -10.04 8.36 6.97
CA GLY A 32 -11.33 7.66 7.04
C GLY A 32 -11.24 6.31 7.74
N LEU A 33 -10.19 5.53 7.42
CA LEU A 33 -9.92 4.25 8.08
C LEU A 33 -9.60 4.41 9.57
N PHE A 34 -8.81 5.43 9.92
CA PHE A 34 -8.52 5.74 11.33
C PHE A 34 -9.78 6.09 12.12
N LEU A 35 -10.66 6.92 11.55
CA LEU A 35 -11.94 7.27 12.16
C LEU A 35 -12.87 6.06 12.30
N ALA A 36 -12.91 5.18 11.30
CA ALA A 36 -13.69 3.94 11.35
C ALA A 36 -13.20 3.01 12.48
N VAL A 37 -11.88 2.84 12.61
CA VAL A 37 -11.28 2.04 13.70
C VAL A 37 -11.55 2.65 15.07
N LEU A 38 -11.44 3.97 15.22
CA LEU A 38 -11.77 4.65 16.48
C LEU A 38 -13.24 4.50 16.84
N ASN A 39 -14.13 4.67 15.87
CA ASN A 39 -15.56 4.53 16.07
C ASN A 39 -15.91 3.11 16.51
N GLN A 40 -15.31 2.08 15.90
CA GLN A 40 -15.47 0.68 16.31
C GLN A 40 -14.93 0.34 17.70
N SER A 41 -14.05 1.18 18.25
CA SER A 41 -13.40 0.96 19.54
C SER A 41 -14.10 1.63 20.73
N GLY A 42 -15.22 2.32 20.52
CA GLY A 42 -16.01 2.97 21.58
C GLY A 42 -17.11 2.06 22.17
N ASP A 43 -17.47 2.30 23.44
CA ASP A 43 -18.53 1.56 24.13
C ASP A 43 -19.94 1.89 23.60
N MET A 44 -20.75 0.84 23.41
CA MET A 44 -22.13 0.83 22.90
C MET A 44 -22.31 1.42 21.48
N LEU A 45 -21.90 0.63 20.49
CA LEU A 45 -22.31 0.87 19.11
C LEU A 45 -23.74 0.33 18.89
N THR A 46 -24.60 1.18 18.34
CA THR A 46 -25.89 0.74 17.80
C THR A 46 -25.65 -0.02 16.49
N GLU A 47 -26.47 -1.01 16.16
CA GLU A 47 -26.29 -1.82 14.94
C GLU A 47 -26.09 -0.96 13.67
N GLY A 48 -26.79 0.18 13.58
CA GLY A 48 -26.64 1.13 12.47
C GLY A 48 -25.28 1.86 12.44
N SER A 49 -24.64 2.15 13.57
CA SER A 49 -23.32 2.80 13.60
C SER A 49 -22.18 1.82 13.26
N VAL A 50 -22.35 0.53 13.61
CA VAL A 50 -21.43 -0.55 13.20
C VAL A 50 -21.42 -0.68 11.68
N GLN A 51 -22.60 -0.75 11.06
CA GLN A 51 -22.74 -0.92 9.61
C GLN A 51 -22.16 0.25 8.80
N VAL A 52 -22.34 1.49 9.26
CA VAL A 52 -21.72 2.67 8.63
C VAL A 52 -20.20 2.62 8.76
N SER A 53 -19.69 2.24 9.92
CA SER A 53 -18.25 2.14 10.16
C SER A 53 -17.59 1.07 9.30
N ASP A 54 -18.23 -0.09 9.15
CA ASP A 54 -17.77 -1.16 8.27
C ASP A 54 -17.75 -0.74 6.82
N ASN A 55 -18.82 -0.09 6.34
CA ASN A 55 -18.88 0.41 4.98
C ASN A 55 -17.78 1.45 4.71
N VAL A 56 -17.58 2.40 5.62
CA VAL A 56 -16.51 3.41 5.50
C VAL A 56 -15.14 2.73 5.51
N SER A 57 -14.92 1.76 6.38
CA SER A 57 -13.67 0.98 6.43
C SER A 57 -13.40 0.25 5.12
N ILE A 58 -14.40 -0.45 4.57
CA ILE A 58 -14.28 -1.19 3.30
C ILE A 58 -13.97 -0.23 2.14
N VAL A 59 -14.65 0.91 2.03
CA VAL A 59 -14.35 1.93 0.99
C VAL A 59 -12.92 2.45 1.16
N CYS A 60 -12.55 2.84 2.38
CA CYS A 60 -11.25 3.44 2.66
C CYS A 60 -10.11 2.45 2.36
N GLU A 61 -10.23 1.20 2.79
CA GLU A 61 -9.27 0.17 2.44
C GLU A 61 -9.18 -0.02 0.92
N SER A 62 -10.32 -0.10 0.22
CA SER A 62 -10.35 -0.26 -1.24
C SER A 62 -9.58 0.86 -1.94
N LEU A 63 -9.81 2.12 -1.53
CA LEU A 63 -9.13 3.29 -2.09
C LEU A 63 -7.63 3.32 -1.76
N ILE A 64 -7.23 2.87 -0.56
CA ILE A 64 -5.82 2.66 -0.19
C ILE A 64 -5.17 1.65 -1.14
N TYR A 65 -5.78 0.48 -1.33
CA TYR A 65 -5.23 -0.55 -2.23
C TYR A 65 -5.18 -0.08 -3.68
N LEU A 66 -6.21 0.61 -4.18
CA LEU A 66 -6.21 1.21 -5.52
C LEU A 66 -5.09 2.25 -5.67
N SER A 67 -4.82 3.03 -4.63
CA SER A 67 -3.71 4.00 -4.64
C SER A 67 -2.35 3.32 -4.72
N ILE A 68 -2.15 2.20 -4.02
CA ILE A 68 -0.93 1.39 -4.11
C ILE A 68 -0.82 0.74 -5.50
N ILE A 69 -1.92 0.22 -6.05
CA ILE A 69 -1.96 -0.34 -7.41
C ILE A 69 -1.57 0.74 -8.43
N GLY A 70 -2.11 1.95 -8.30
CA GLY A 70 -1.77 3.10 -9.14
C GLY A 70 -0.28 3.47 -9.04
N LEU A 71 0.27 3.48 -7.81
CA LEU A 71 1.70 3.68 -7.59
C LEU A 71 2.55 2.61 -8.30
N VAL A 72 2.19 1.33 -8.15
CA VAL A 72 2.86 0.20 -8.83
C VAL A 72 2.73 0.30 -10.35
N ALA A 73 1.60 0.79 -10.88
CA ALA A 73 1.41 1.00 -12.31
C ALA A 73 2.32 2.10 -12.87
N ILE A 74 2.44 3.23 -12.17
CA ILE A 74 3.39 4.29 -12.51
C ILE A 74 4.81 3.74 -12.45
N TRP A 75 5.13 3.00 -11.39
CA TRP A 75 6.44 2.41 -11.19
C TRP A 75 6.83 1.45 -12.32
N GLY A 76 5.93 0.51 -12.68
CA GLY A 76 6.13 -0.41 -13.78
C GLY A 76 6.23 0.26 -15.14
N SER A 77 5.59 1.42 -15.32
CA SER A 77 5.71 2.23 -16.55
C SER A 77 7.06 2.92 -16.63
N CYS A 78 7.57 3.44 -15.51
CA CYS A 78 8.91 4.01 -15.44
C CYS A 78 9.99 2.95 -15.65
N LEU A 79 9.83 1.76 -15.06
CA LEU A 79 10.75 0.63 -15.24
C LEU A 79 10.82 0.15 -16.69
N ARG A 80 9.70 0.15 -17.41
CA ARG A 80 9.66 -0.18 -18.86
C ARG A 80 10.44 0.82 -19.71
N ARG A 81 10.49 2.09 -19.31
CA ARG A 81 11.22 3.15 -20.03
C ARG A 81 12.72 3.13 -19.78
N LEU A 82 13.17 2.54 -18.68
CA LEU A 82 14.58 2.33 -18.44
C LEU A 82 15.10 1.26 -19.41
N LYS A 83 15.85 1.69 -20.43
CA LYS A 83 16.55 0.81 -21.40
C LYS A 83 17.64 0.01 -20.69
N TYR A 84 17.27 -1.09 -20.02
CA TYR A 84 18.21 -2.07 -19.50
C TYR A 84 18.33 -3.24 -20.48
N GLU A 85 19.56 -3.62 -20.83
CA GLU A 85 19.89 -4.79 -21.66
C GLU A 85 19.19 -6.07 -21.15
N ASP A 86 18.87 -6.94 -22.11
CA ASP A 86 17.96 -8.10 -22.18
C ASP A 86 17.81 -9.05 -20.98
N ARG A 87 18.55 -8.87 -19.88
CA ARG A 87 18.54 -9.76 -18.70
C ARG A 87 17.41 -9.52 -17.69
N ARG A 88 16.49 -8.58 -17.92
CA ARG A 88 15.50 -8.12 -16.92
C ARG A 88 14.03 -8.25 -17.35
N VAL A 89 13.72 -9.06 -18.36
CA VAL A 89 12.37 -9.27 -18.89
C VAL A 89 11.36 -9.70 -17.79
N ASN A 90 11.78 -10.49 -16.80
CA ASN A 90 10.89 -10.88 -15.68
C ASN A 90 10.49 -9.70 -14.79
N VAL A 91 11.35 -8.68 -14.62
CA VAL A 91 11.07 -7.52 -13.76
C VAL A 91 9.92 -6.66 -14.32
N LEU A 92 9.72 -6.69 -15.63
CA LEU A 92 8.64 -5.97 -16.30
C LEU A 92 7.28 -6.67 -16.18
N HIS A 93 7.27 -7.98 -15.91
CA HIS A 93 6.05 -8.76 -15.73
C HIS A 93 5.49 -8.63 -14.30
N PHE A 94 6.36 -8.49 -13.29
CA PHE A 94 5.91 -8.40 -11.89
C PHE A 94 4.98 -7.21 -11.60
N PRO A 95 5.19 -5.99 -12.12
CA PRO A 95 4.22 -4.90 -11.95
C PRO A 95 2.86 -5.25 -12.53
N LYS A 96 2.81 -5.90 -13.70
CA LYS A 96 1.53 -6.31 -14.33
C LYS A 96 0.81 -7.35 -13.48
N LEU A 97 1.53 -8.35 -12.97
CA LEU A 97 0.96 -9.38 -12.10
C LEU A 97 0.48 -8.79 -10.77
N ALA A 98 1.25 -7.89 -10.16
CA ALA A 98 0.83 -7.16 -8.97
C ALA A 98 -0.46 -6.37 -9.21
N ILE A 99 -0.54 -5.60 -10.29
CA ILE A 99 -1.74 -4.82 -10.62
C ILE A 99 -2.96 -5.72 -10.79
N VAL A 100 -2.85 -6.82 -11.53
CA VAL A 100 -3.96 -7.76 -11.73
C VAL A 100 -4.38 -8.37 -10.39
N ALA A 101 -3.45 -8.87 -9.59
CA ALA A 101 -3.75 -9.46 -8.28
C ALA A 101 -4.40 -8.44 -7.34
N GLY A 102 -3.92 -7.19 -7.34
CA GLY A 102 -4.49 -6.10 -6.55
C GLY A 102 -5.92 -5.75 -6.99
N ILE A 103 -6.18 -5.64 -8.30
CA ILE A 103 -7.54 -5.38 -8.81
C ILE A 103 -8.48 -6.53 -8.45
N VAL A 104 -8.04 -7.77 -8.63
CA VAL A 104 -8.81 -8.96 -8.24
C VAL A 104 -9.14 -8.92 -6.75
N TYR A 105 -8.18 -8.58 -5.89
CA TYR A 105 -8.42 -8.43 -4.45
C TYR A 105 -9.44 -7.31 -4.13
N VAL A 106 -9.34 -6.14 -4.77
CA VAL A 106 -10.30 -5.04 -4.52
C VAL A 106 -11.70 -5.42 -5.00
N VAL A 107 -11.83 -5.97 -6.21
CA VAL A 107 -13.14 -6.30 -6.80
C VAL A 107 -13.77 -7.52 -6.15
N LEU A 108 -13.04 -8.64 -6.09
CA LEU A 108 -13.56 -9.90 -5.55
C LEU A 108 -13.50 -10.00 -4.03
N GLY A 109 -12.74 -9.12 -3.36
CA GLY A 109 -12.67 -9.08 -1.90
C GLY A 109 -13.51 -7.97 -1.31
N LYS A 110 -13.21 -6.72 -1.66
CA LYS A 110 -13.85 -5.57 -1.00
C LYS A 110 -15.24 -5.24 -1.56
N PHE A 111 -15.44 -5.27 -2.88
CA PHE A 111 -16.78 -5.02 -3.44
C PHE A 111 -17.75 -6.19 -3.27
N SER A 112 -17.25 -7.41 -3.17
CA SER A 112 -18.07 -8.56 -2.79
C SER A 112 -18.45 -8.54 -1.31
N LEU A 113 -17.59 -8.05 -0.41
CA LEU A 113 -17.94 -7.78 0.99
C LEU A 113 -19.10 -6.78 1.12
N PHE A 114 -19.21 -5.81 0.20
CA PHE A 114 -20.39 -4.93 0.12
C PHE A 114 -21.67 -5.65 -0.27
N TYR A 115 -21.57 -6.73 -1.05
CA TYR A 115 -22.74 -7.45 -1.58
C TYR A 115 -23.22 -8.57 -0.66
N TYR A 116 -22.29 -9.37 -0.13
CA TYR A 116 -22.60 -10.52 0.74
C TYR A 116 -22.60 -10.18 2.23
N GLY A 117 -22.07 -9.02 2.63
CA GLY A 117 -21.80 -8.74 4.04
C GLY A 117 -20.64 -9.57 4.59
N THR A 118 -20.23 -9.28 5.82
CA THR A 118 -19.12 -9.95 6.51
C THR A 118 -19.47 -11.36 6.98
N GLU A 119 -20.75 -11.65 7.23
CA GLU A 119 -21.22 -12.91 7.83
C GLU A 119 -21.45 -14.03 6.80
N GLU A 120 -21.82 -13.70 5.56
CA GLU A 120 -22.17 -14.68 4.52
C GLU A 120 -21.10 -14.81 3.43
N PHE A 121 -19.86 -14.37 3.71
CA PHE A 121 -18.82 -14.34 2.70
C PHE A 121 -18.47 -15.76 2.21
N PRO A 122 -18.60 -16.06 0.90
CA PRO A 122 -18.41 -17.42 0.41
C PRO A 122 -16.97 -17.91 0.64
N VAL A 123 -16.81 -19.10 1.24
CA VAL A 123 -15.48 -19.69 1.55
C VAL A 123 -14.56 -19.75 0.33
N VAL A 124 -15.08 -20.16 -0.83
CA VAL A 124 -14.30 -20.20 -2.09
C VAL A 124 -13.80 -18.81 -2.49
N LEU A 125 -14.63 -17.79 -2.29
CA LEU A 125 -14.27 -16.40 -2.57
C LEU A 125 -13.19 -15.92 -1.59
N ASP A 126 -13.29 -16.30 -0.31
CA ASP A 126 -12.29 -15.99 0.72
C ASP A 126 -10.90 -16.54 0.38
N TRP A 127 -10.83 -17.79 -0.09
CA TRP A 127 -9.57 -18.38 -0.58
C TRP A 127 -9.00 -17.61 -1.77
N ILE A 128 -9.83 -17.28 -2.76
CA ILE A 128 -9.39 -16.52 -3.96
C ILE A 128 -8.87 -15.14 -3.55
N VAL A 129 -9.57 -14.45 -2.67
CA VAL A 129 -9.22 -13.11 -2.16
C VAL A 129 -7.92 -13.16 -1.36
N THR A 130 -7.76 -14.18 -0.51
CA THR A 130 -6.55 -14.40 0.27
C THR A 130 -5.34 -14.69 -0.63
N ILE A 131 -5.51 -15.53 -1.65
CA ILE A 131 -4.46 -15.80 -2.64
C ILE A 131 -4.11 -14.53 -3.41
N ALA A 132 -5.11 -13.77 -3.88
CA ALA A 132 -4.90 -12.53 -4.61
C ALA A 132 -4.17 -11.48 -3.78
N LYS A 133 -4.57 -11.31 -2.50
CA LYS A 133 -3.89 -10.42 -1.54
C LYS A 133 -2.44 -10.83 -1.32
N THR A 134 -2.21 -12.12 -1.09
CA THR A 134 -0.86 -12.65 -0.84
C THR A 134 0.04 -12.46 -2.06
N MET A 135 -0.46 -12.75 -3.26
CA MET A 135 0.25 -12.52 -4.51
C MET A 135 0.55 -11.04 -4.74
N PHE A 136 -0.42 -10.16 -4.52
CA PHE A 136 -0.24 -8.71 -4.63
C PHE A 136 0.89 -8.20 -3.71
N LEU A 137 0.88 -8.61 -2.44
CA LEU A 137 1.90 -8.24 -1.47
C LEU A 137 3.27 -8.79 -1.87
N LEU A 138 3.35 -10.07 -2.23
CA LEU A 138 4.59 -10.73 -2.65
C LEU A 138 5.24 -10.01 -3.84
N TYR A 139 4.45 -9.73 -4.89
CA TYR A 139 4.97 -9.05 -6.08
C TYR A 139 5.36 -7.59 -5.79
N THR A 140 4.63 -6.89 -4.92
CA THR A 140 4.96 -5.52 -4.52
C THR A 140 6.25 -5.47 -3.72
N VAL A 141 6.44 -6.38 -2.76
CA VAL A 141 7.68 -6.52 -1.97
C VAL A 141 8.86 -6.91 -2.86
N TYR A 142 8.64 -7.82 -3.81
CA TYR A 142 9.67 -8.20 -4.77
C TYR A 142 10.09 -7.00 -5.62
N LEU A 143 9.14 -6.24 -6.17
CA LEU A 143 9.40 -5.04 -6.96
C LEU A 143 10.18 -4.01 -6.14
N PHE A 144 9.75 -3.76 -4.90
CA PHE A 144 10.42 -2.84 -3.98
C PHE A 144 11.86 -3.28 -3.68
N SER A 145 12.05 -4.55 -3.32
CA SER A 145 13.37 -5.15 -3.03
C SER A 145 14.30 -5.05 -4.24
N TRP A 146 13.76 -5.32 -5.42
CA TRP A 146 14.51 -5.22 -6.66
C TRP A 146 14.97 -3.79 -6.93
N VAL A 147 14.09 -2.79 -6.76
CA VAL A 147 14.49 -1.39 -6.92
C VAL A 147 15.46 -0.97 -5.84
N HIS A 148 15.25 -1.38 -4.59
CA HIS A 148 16.15 -1.08 -3.49
C HIS A 148 17.59 -1.58 -3.76
N SER A 149 17.73 -2.79 -4.32
CA SER A 149 19.03 -3.38 -4.66
C SER A 149 19.72 -2.74 -5.88
N HIS A 150 18.96 -2.05 -6.73
CA HIS A 150 19.44 -1.39 -7.95
C HIS A 150 19.38 0.15 -7.88
N ALA A 151 18.96 0.72 -6.75
CA ALA A 151 18.87 2.15 -6.56
C ALA A 151 20.27 2.77 -6.36
N GLY A 152 20.54 3.85 -7.10
CA GLY A 152 21.68 4.73 -6.86
C GLY A 152 21.62 5.38 -5.47
N ARG A 153 22.72 6.00 -5.03
CA ARG A 153 22.90 6.47 -3.65
C ARG A 153 21.79 7.40 -3.14
N GLN A 154 21.27 8.27 -4.00
CA GLN A 154 20.20 9.21 -3.65
C GLN A 154 18.83 8.51 -3.53
N LEU A 155 18.45 7.68 -4.50
CA LEU A 155 17.23 6.85 -4.44
C LEU A 155 17.27 5.83 -3.28
N LYS A 156 18.47 5.35 -2.93
CA LYS A 156 18.67 4.44 -1.80
C LYS A 156 18.29 5.05 -0.45
N ARG A 157 18.40 6.39 -0.31
CA ARG A 157 17.93 7.09 0.90
C ARG A 157 16.41 7.03 1.03
N TYR A 158 15.69 7.23 -0.07
CA TYR A 158 14.22 7.16 -0.06
C TYR A 158 13.72 5.74 0.18
N THR A 159 14.30 4.75 -0.51
CA THR A 159 13.95 3.34 -0.28
C THR A 159 14.27 2.91 1.16
N ASN A 160 15.43 3.27 1.73
CA ASN A 160 15.73 2.99 3.14
C ASN A 160 14.71 3.59 4.10
N ARG A 161 14.33 4.86 3.89
CA ARG A 161 13.30 5.52 4.72
C ARG A 161 11.94 4.83 4.58
N ALA A 162 11.56 4.41 3.37
CA ALA A 162 10.35 3.64 3.13
C ALA A 162 10.40 2.27 3.81
N THR A 163 11.55 1.58 3.81
CA THR A 163 11.76 0.31 4.52
C THR A 163 11.60 0.48 6.04
N VAL A 164 12.19 1.53 6.61
CA VAL A 164 12.04 1.83 8.05
C VAL A 164 10.58 2.13 8.37
N ALA A 165 9.90 2.92 7.54
CA ALA A 165 8.50 3.27 7.73
C ALA A 165 7.59 2.03 7.66
N ILE A 166 7.80 1.11 6.71
CA ILE A 166 6.98 -0.10 6.63
C ILE A 166 7.26 -1.08 7.77
N LEU A 167 8.52 -1.20 8.20
CA LEU A 167 8.87 -2.01 9.38
C LEU A 167 8.21 -1.44 10.65
N ALA A 168 8.22 -0.12 10.81
CA ALA A 168 7.52 0.54 11.90
C ALA A 168 6.01 0.29 11.83
N ALA A 169 5.40 0.37 10.65
CA ALA A 169 3.99 0.08 10.46
C ALA A 169 3.63 -1.36 10.87
N ILE A 170 4.42 -2.34 10.42
CA ILE A 170 4.26 -3.75 10.78
C ILE A 170 4.42 -3.96 12.28
N PHE A 171 5.45 -3.35 12.88
CA PHE A 171 5.69 -3.43 14.32
C PHE A 171 4.52 -2.89 15.14
N PHE A 172 4.03 -1.68 14.83
CA PHE A 172 2.89 -1.10 15.55
C PHE A 172 1.58 -1.85 15.32
N ALA A 173 1.35 -2.39 14.11
CA ALA A 173 0.19 -3.26 13.85
C ALA A 173 0.27 -4.54 14.71
N PHE A 174 1.44 -5.16 14.79
CA PHE A 174 1.64 -6.35 15.61
C PHE A 174 1.44 -6.05 17.11
N VAL A 175 1.97 -4.92 17.59
CA VAL A 175 1.75 -4.44 18.96
C VAL A 175 0.26 -4.20 19.24
N ALA A 176 -0.48 -3.61 18.31
CA ALA A 176 -1.92 -3.40 18.45
C ALA A 176 -2.68 -4.73 18.60
N VAL A 177 -2.32 -5.74 17.80
CA VAL A 177 -2.89 -7.09 17.89
C VAL A 177 -2.55 -7.75 19.23
N LEU A 178 -1.30 -7.64 19.70
CA LEU A 178 -0.91 -8.15 21.02
C LEU A 178 -1.69 -7.46 22.15
N PHE A 179 -1.92 -6.16 22.06
CA PHE A 179 -2.72 -5.43 23.04
C PHE A 179 -4.18 -5.89 23.06
N ALA A 180 -4.73 -6.24 21.90
CA ALA A 180 -6.06 -6.85 21.82
C ALA A 180 -6.10 -8.20 22.57
N PHE A 181 -5.06 -9.04 22.42
CA PHE A 181 -4.97 -10.33 23.14
C PHE A 181 -4.81 -10.20 24.66
N ILE A 182 -4.26 -9.08 25.14
CA ILE A 182 -4.03 -8.82 26.58
C ILE A 182 -5.19 -7.99 27.17
N GLU A 183 -6.27 -7.75 26.40
CA GLU A 183 -7.46 -7.00 26.83
C GLU A 183 -7.13 -5.58 27.37
N LEU A 184 -6.11 -4.93 26.78
CA LEU A 184 -5.74 -3.57 27.13
C LEU A 184 -6.84 -2.57 26.69
N PRO A 185 -6.92 -1.38 27.35
CA PRO A 185 -7.92 -0.38 27.01
C PRO A 185 -7.90 -0.02 25.51
N ALA A 186 -9.09 0.12 24.93
CA ALA A 186 -9.28 0.44 23.52
C ALA A 186 -8.47 1.65 23.04
N GLY A 187 -8.24 2.65 23.90
CA GLY A 187 -7.40 3.81 23.59
C GLY A 187 -5.93 3.48 23.32
N VAL A 188 -5.36 2.49 24.00
CA VAL A 188 -3.95 2.06 23.81
C VAL A 188 -3.81 1.27 22.51
N MET A 189 -4.79 0.43 22.20
CA MET A 189 -4.88 -0.27 20.92
C MET A 189 -5.07 0.71 19.76
N GLY A 190 -5.98 1.68 19.90
CA GLY A 190 -6.25 2.72 18.91
C GLY A 190 -5.02 3.60 18.62
N ALA A 191 -4.25 3.97 19.64
CA ALA A 191 -2.99 4.70 19.47
C ALA A 191 -1.95 3.90 18.66
N SER A 192 -1.87 2.58 18.89
CA SER A 192 -0.97 1.70 18.15
C SER A 192 -1.39 1.55 16.68
N TRP A 193 -2.69 1.42 16.41
CA TRP A 193 -3.23 1.47 15.05
C TRP A 193 -2.96 2.82 14.38
N ALA A 194 -3.11 3.94 15.09
CA ALA A 194 -2.80 5.27 14.58
C ALA A 194 -1.33 5.38 14.13
N LEU A 195 -0.40 4.91 14.97
CA LEU A 195 1.03 4.92 14.68
C LEU A 195 1.37 4.04 13.48
N SER A 196 0.74 2.87 13.37
CA SER A 196 0.88 1.98 12.21
C SER A 196 0.43 2.67 10.92
N LEU A 197 -0.75 3.29 10.96
CA LEU A 197 -1.35 4.04 9.86
C LEU A 197 -0.48 5.23 9.43
N ILE A 198 0.05 6.01 10.38
CA ILE A 198 0.97 7.12 10.10
C ILE A 198 2.25 6.61 9.45
N ALA A 199 2.83 5.52 9.96
CA ALA A 199 4.03 4.91 9.40
C ALA A 199 3.80 4.39 7.97
N PHE A 200 2.61 3.82 7.71
CA PHE A 200 2.22 3.38 6.38
C PHE A 200 2.06 4.57 5.41
N CYS A 201 1.47 5.68 5.87
CA CYS A 201 1.42 6.94 5.12
C CYS A 201 2.80 7.48 4.78
N CYS A 202 3.72 7.49 5.76
CA CYS A 202 5.10 7.88 5.53
C CYS A 202 5.77 6.99 4.46
N CYS A 203 5.52 5.69 4.46
CA CYS A 203 6.03 4.77 3.45
C CYS A 203 5.54 5.18 2.05
N PHE A 204 4.23 5.36 1.87
CA PHE A 204 3.63 5.76 0.59
C PHE A 204 4.19 7.09 0.08
N VAL A 205 4.28 8.10 0.95
CA VAL A 205 4.84 9.42 0.61
C VAL A 205 6.32 9.32 0.21
N MET A 206 7.11 8.49 0.89
CA MET A 206 8.53 8.30 0.54
C MET A 206 8.69 7.61 -0.82
N LEU A 207 7.85 6.61 -1.13
CA LEU A 207 7.83 5.96 -2.44
C LEU A 207 7.39 6.91 -3.56
N SER A 208 6.39 7.74 -3.30
CA SER A 208 5.96 8.77 -4.24
C SER A 208 7.07 9.81 -4.49
N ARG A 209 7.71 10.31 -3.42
CA ARG A 209 8.86 11.24 -3.52
C ARG A 209 10.04 10.62 -4.28
N MET A 210 10.28 9.33 -4.12
CA MET A 210 11.28 8.59 -4.89
C MET A 210 10.97 8.62 -6.39
N LEU A 211 9.72 8.45 -6.80
CA LEU A 211 9.32 8.55 -8.21
C LEU A 211 9.41 9.99 -8.73
N LYS A 212 9.03 10.98 -7.91
CA LYS A 212 9.12 12.41 -8.27
C LYS A 212 10.56 12.95 -8.29
N PHE A 213 11.54 12.16 -7.85
CA PHE A 213 12.92 12.57 -7.80
C PHE A 213 13.49 12.74 -9.21
N LYS A 214 13.58 14.00 -9.66
CA LYS A 214 14.40 14.38 -10.80
C LYS A 214 15.85 14.38 -10.30
N GLY A 215 16.68 13.49 -10.83
CA GLY A 215 18.12 13.52 -10.57
C GLY A 215 18.58 14.95 -10.80
N SER A 216 19.21 15.54 -9.79
CA SER A 216 19.76 16.88 -9.91
C SER A 216 20.64 16.92 -11.17
N GLU A 217 20.30 17.80 -12.12
CA GLU A 217 21.30 18.40 -12.99
C GLU A 217 22.25 19.19 -12.07
N GLN A 218 23.15 18.46 -11.42
CA GLN A 218 24.28 19.02 -10.69
C GLN A 218 25.48 18.18 -11.12
N SER A 219 26.07 18.68 -12.21
CA SER A 219 27.51 18.83 -12.45
C SER A 219 28.40 17.63 -12.15
#